data_AF-A0A9C9BYL8-F1
#
_entry.id   AF-A0A9C9BYL8-F1
#
_cell.length_a   1.000
_cell.length_b   1.000
_cell.length_c   1.000
_cell.angle_alpha   90.00
_cell.angle_beta   90.00
_cell.angle_gamma   90.00
#
_symmetry.space_group_name_H-M   'P 1'
#
loop_
_entity.id
_entity.type
_entity.pdbx_description
1 polymer ?
#
loop_
_entity_poly.entity_id
_entity_poly.type
_entity_poly.pdbx_seq_one_letter_code
_entity_poly.pdbx_strand_id
1 'polypeptide(L)'
;MTICKKLYMALGLAAALGLISSAGVLASDENNAAPTNEDMQSWGATEVIAHEPADAMFSHKTHVIDLELDCDSCHPDIFQKKIGAAAANGDFNMASLEEGKYCGACHDGDTAFSVKDPESCVSCHGSDMKPPKTIIFSEPVKAVTFNHELHTEDLGLECSSCHTKLFKMKLGDAESRPEEFTMKALYAGKYCGACHNGDDAFASDTKCTTCHIGVKGFERLFGSEESKVEGGEH
;
A
#
# COMPACT_ATOMS: atom_id res chain seq x y z
N MET A 1 7.72 67.45 -17.86
CA MET A 1 7.75 66.05 -17.40
C MET A 1 7.34 66.07 -15.94
N THR A 2 6.32 65.28 -15.57
CA THR A 2 5.92 64.99 -14.17
C THR A 2 5.28 66.22 -13.46
N ILE A 3 4.17 66.20 -12.72
CA ILE A 3 3.39 65.22 -11.95
C ILE A 3 1.92 65.72 -11.94
N CYS A 4 0.97 64.80 -12.11
CA CYS A 4 -0.47 65.09 -12.13
C CYS A 4 -1.05 65.30 -10.71
N LYS A 5 -2.16 66.03 -10.69
CA LYS A 5 -2.82 66.75 -9.60
C LYS A 5 -3.26 65.92 -8.37
N LYS A 6 -3.20 66.62 -7.24
CA LYS A 6 -3.90 66.37 -5.98
C LYS A 6 -5.40 66.77 -6.05
N LEU A 7 -6.18 66.04 -5.26
CA LEU A 7 -7.23 66.50 -4.32
C LEU A 7 -8.69 66.80 -4.76
N TYR A 8 -9.56 66.08 -4.05
CA TYR A 8 -10.74 66.51 -3.27
C TYR A 8 -12.18 66.41 -3.84
N MET A 9 -12.96 65.71 -3.01
CA MET A 9 -14.36 65.92 -2.61
C MET A 9 -15.49 65.41 -3.50
N ALA A 10 -16.09 64.30 -3.07
CA ALA A 10 -17.51 64.05 -3.23
C ALA A 10 -18.15 63.88 -1.84
N LEU A 11 -18.92 64.90 -1.45
CA LEU A 11 -19.94 64.87 -0.39
C LEU A 11 -21.18 64.15 -0.94
N GLY A 12 -21.94 63.46 -0.09
CA GLY A 12 -23.35 63.18 -0.39
C GLY A 12 -23.91 61.90 0.21
N LEU A 13 -24.37 62.02 1.45
CA LEU A 13 -25.10 61.03 2.25
C LEU A 13 -26.50 60.70 1.69
N ALA A 14 -27.01 59.54 2.13
CA ALA A 14 -28.40 59.24 2.50
C ALA A 14 -29.27 58.35 1.57
N ALA A 15 -29.28 57.06 1.94
CA ALA A 15 -30.44 56.27 2.39
C ALA A 15 -31.73 56.26 1.56
N ALA A 16 -32.12 55.05 1.12
CA ALA A 16 -33.50 54.58 1.21
C ALA A 16 -33.60 53.05 1.01
N LEU A 17 -34.08 52.40 2.08
CA LEU A 17 -35.15 51.39 2.10
C LEU A 17 -34.96 50.06 1.35
N GLY A 18 -34.90 49.01 2.17
CA GLY A 18 -34.81 47.62 1.74
C GLY A 18 -36.11 47.05 1.16
N LEU A 19 -35.91 45.94 0.45
CA LEU A 19 -36.87 44.89 0.19
C LEU A 19 -36.08 43.58 0.28
N ILE A 20 -36.29 42.83 1.35
CA ILE A 20 -35.73 41.50 1.54
C ILE A 20 -36.56 40.56 0.67
N SER A 21 -36.02 40.19 -0.49
CA SER A 21 -36.54 39.07 -1.28
C SER A 21 -35.73 37.83 -0.91
N SER A 22 -36.40 36.89 -0.25
CA SER A 22 -35.95 35.54 0.01
C SER A 22 -35.76 34.77 -1.31
N ALA A 23 -34.52 34.70 -1.80
CA ALA A 23 -34.11 33.67 -2.75
C ALA A 23 -33.47 32.53 -1.94
N GLY A 24 -34.16 31.40 -1.91
CA GLY A 24 -33.65 30.17 -1.33
C GLY A 24 -32.35 29.77 -2.03
N VAL A 25 -31.32 29.56 -1.23
CA VAL A 25 -30.13 28.81 -1.64
C VAL A 25 -30.59 27.37 -1.88
N LEU A 26 -30.76 27.00 -3.15
CA LEU A 26 -30.65 25.61 -3.54
C LEU A 26 -29.16 25.29 -3.49
N ALA A 27 -28.72 24.78 -2.35
CA ALA A 27 -27.50 24.01 -2.29
C ALA A 27 -27.76 22.75 -3.13
N SER A 28 -27.18 22.69 -4.31
CA SER A 28 -27.03 21.44 -5.04
C SER A 28 -26.13 20.56 -4.18
N ASP A 29 -26.75 19.57 -3.55
CA ASP A 29 -26.09 18.55 -2.73
C ASP A 29 -25.35 17.60 -3.69
N GLU A 30 -24.19 18.03 -4.16
CA GLU A 30 -23.29 17.25 -5.00
C GLU A 30 -22.53 16.23 -4.15
N ASN A 31 -23.19 15.28 -3.49
CA ASN A 31 -22.50 14.20 -2.76
C ASN A 31 -23.29 12.88 -2.63
N ASN A 32 -24.20 12.58 -3.57
CA ASN A 32 -24.86 11.26 -3.62
C ASN A 32 -24.42 10.44 -4.85
N ALA A 33 -23.12 10.44 -5.15
CA ALA A 33 -22.53 9.37 -5.94
C ALA A 33 -22.28 8.18 -5.02
N ALA A 34 -22.71 6.98 -5.45
CA ALA A 34 -22.36 5.75 -4.74
C ALA A 34 -20.82 5.64 -4.68
N PRO A 35 -20.24 5.32 -3.51
CA PRO A 35 -18.78 5.28 -3.34
C PRO A 35 -18.20 4.23 -4.29
N THR A 36 -17.14 4.63 -4.99
CA THR A 36 -16.36 3.72 -5.84
C THR A 36 -15.37 2.94 -4.97
N ASN A 37 -14.74 1.89 -5.51
CA ASN A 37 -13.82 1.03 -4.76
C ASN A 37 -12.56 1.75 -4.19
N GLU A 38 -12.44 3.06 -4.38
CA GLU A 38 -11.43 3.93 -3.77
C GLU A 38 -11.77 4.30 -2.30
N ASP A 39 -13.00 4.07 -1.85
CA ASP A 39 -13.48 4.42 -0.51
C ASP A 39 -13.48 3.25 0.50
N MET A 40 -12.46 2.39 0.46
CA MET A 40 -12.17 1.52 1.61
C MET A 40 -11.50 2.34 2.72
N GLN A 41 -12.24 3.28 3.29
CA GLN A 41 -11.83 4.06 4.45
C GLN A 41 -11.78 3.14 5.67
N SER A 42 -10.56 2.69 5.99
CA SER A 42 -10.19 2.18 7.31
C SER A 42 -10.64 3.17 8.37
N TRP A 43 -11.45 2.72 9.33
CA TRP A 43 -11.87 3.53 10.47
C TRP A 43 -10.68 3.72 11.42
N GLY A 44 -10.02 4.86 11.27
CA GLY A 44 -8.81 5.24 12.00
C GLY A 44 -7.67 5.50 11.03
N ALA A 45 -6.95 6.60 11.25
CA ALA A 45 -5.84 7.08 10.43
C ALA A 45 -4.59 6.15 10.50
N THR A 46 -4.78 4.87 10.19
CA THR A 46 -3.69 4.05 9.69
C THR A 46 -3.51 4.50 8.26
N GLU A 47 -2.58 5.42 8.05
CA GLU A 47 -2.13 5.79 6.72
C GLU A 47 -1.63 4.50 6.05
N VAL A 48 -2.47 3.90 5.21
CA VAL A 48 -2.07 2.82 4.34
C VAL A 48 -1.16 3.46 3.30
N ILE A 49 0.11 3.62 3.64
CA ILE A 49 1.16 3.96 2.66
C ILE A 49 1.51 2.65 1.94
N ALA A 50 0.55 2.11 1.21
CA ALA A 50 0.78 1.08 0.21
C ALA A 50 0.47 1.74 -1.13
N HIS A 51 1.50 2.30 -1.77
CA HIS A 51 1.42 2.62 -3.18
C HIS A 51 1.30 1.28 -3.93
N GLU A 52 0.38 1.19 -4.89
CA GLU A 52 0.44 0.12 -5.88
C GLU A 52 1.86 0.12 -6.49
N PRO A 53 2.50 -1.03 -6.67
CA PRO A 53 3.90 -1.05 -7.00
C PRO A 53 4.15 -0.41 -8.38
N ALA A 54 5.00 0.63 -8.33
CA ALA A 54 5.58 1.50 -9.36
C ALA A 54 5.04 1.45 -10.82
N ASP A 55 4.81 2.66 -11.36
CA ASP A 55 4.71 2.91 -12.79
C ASP A 55 5.96 2.37 -13.54
N ALA A 56 5.72 1.61 -14.62
CA ALA A 56 6.69 1.19 -15.65
C ALA A 56 7.75 0.12 -15.29
N MET A 57 7.32 -1.08 -14.87
CA MET A 57 8.20 -2.25 -14.67
C MET A 57 8.71 -2.93 -15.96
N PHE A 58 8.30 -2.48 -17.15
CA PHE A 58 8.63 -3.14 -18.42
C PHE A 58 9.20 -2.18 -19.47
N SER A 59 10.29 -2.59 -20.11
CA SER A 59 10.97 -1.85 -21.18
C SER A 59 10.91 -2.60 -22.51
N HIS A 60 10.13 -2.06 -23.47
CA HIS A 60 10.15 -2.57 -24.86
C HIS A 60 11.52 -2.43 -25.50
N LYS A 61 12.27 -1.35 -25.19
CA LYS A 61 13.61 -1.15 -25.75
C LYS A 61 14.54 -2.31 -25.38
N THR A 62 14.55 -2.69 -24.12
CA THR A 62 15.42 -3.77 -23.64
C THR A 62 15.07 -5.09 -24.30
N HIS A 63 13.78 -5.43 -24.37
CA HIS A 63 13.35 -6.72 -24.91
C HIS A 63 13.42 -6.79 -26.44
N VAL A 64 13.00 -5.75 -27.15
CA VAL A 64 12.88 -5.79 -28.63
C VAL A 64 14.15 -5.29 -29.31
N ILE A 65 14.79 -4.25 -28.79
CA ILE A 65 15.95 -3.63 -29.44
C ILE A 65 17.26 -4.23 -28.94
N ASP A 66 17.44 -4.29 -27.62
CA ASP A 66 18.73 -4.68 -27.05
C ASP A 66 18.93 -6.20 -27.06
N LEU A 67 17.85 -6.97 -26.94
CA LEU A 67 17.85 -8.43 -27.03
C LEU A 67 17.38 -8.96 -28.39
N GLU A 68 17.07 -8.08 -29.33
CA GLU A 68 16.65 -8.42 -30.70
C GLU A 68 15.46 -9.40 -30.77
N LEU A 69 14.52 -9.34 -29.80
CA LEU A 69 13.34 -10.21 -29.81
C LEU A 69 12.27 -9.71 -30.78
N ASP A 70 11.74 -10.63 -31.59
CA ASP A 70 10.63 -10.36 -32.48
C ASP A 70 9.32 -10.10 -31.73
N CYS A 71 8.44 -9.29 -32.33
CA CYS A 71 7.12 -8.96 -31.76
C CYS A 71 6.28 -10.20 -31.41
N ASP A 72 6.40 -11.23 -32.25
CA ASP A 72 5.59 -12.44 -32.15
C ASP A 72 6.11 -13.41 -31.06
N SER A 73 7.31 -13.16 -30.54
CA SER A 73 7.83 -13.88 -29.37
C SER A 73 7.02 -13.61 -28.11
N CYS A 74 6.31 -12.47 -28.05
CA CYS A 74 5.47 -12.10 -26.92
C CYS A 74 3.99 -11.97 -27.29
N HIS A 75 3.69 -11.51 -28.50
CA HIS A 75 2.33 -11.19 -28.90
C HIS A 75 1.77 -12.14 -29.98
N PRO A 76 0.49 -12.50 -29.92
CA PRO A 76 -0.48 -12.19 -28.85
C PRO A 76 -0.45 -13.20 -27.69
N ASP A 77 0.40 -14.22 -27.79
CA ASP A 77 0.29 -15.45 -26.99
C ASP A 77 0.57 -15.22 -25.50
N ILE A 78 1.63 -14.48 -25.17
CA ILE A 78 2.00 -14.17 -23.77
C ILE A 78 1.30 -12.87 -23.33
N PHE A 79 1.33 -11.86 -24.20
CA PHE A 79 0.69 -10.57 -23.96
C PHE A 79 -0.18 -10.18 -25.14
N GLN A 80 -1.36 -9.61 -24.86
CA GLN A 80 -2.14 -8.96 -25.89
C GLN A 80 -1.53 -7.59 -26.22
N LYS A 81 -1.63 -7.14 -27.48
CA LYS A 81 -1.23 -5.78 -27.91
C LYS A 81 -2.22 -4.71 -27.42
N LYS A 82 -2.56 -4.75 -26.14
CA LYS A 82 -3.56 -3.90 -25.47
C LYS A 82 -3.11 -3.64 -24.04
N ILE A 83 -2.91 -2.36 -23.71
CA ILE A 83 -2.55 -1.92 -22.36
C ILE A 83 -3.61 -2.41 -21.36
N GLY A 84 -3.13 -2.94 -20.23
CA GLY A 84 -3.99 -3.44 -19.15
C GLY A 84 -4.63 -4.81 -19.41
N ALA A 85 -4.41 -5.44 -20.57
CA ALA A 85 -5.04 -6.74 -20.86
C ALA A 85 -4.58 -7.86 -19.90
N ALA A 86 -3.30 -7.91 -19.55
CA ALA A 86 -2.79 -8.87 -18.57
C ALA A 86 -3.43 -8.65 -17.19
N ALA A 87 -3.46 -7.41 -16.70
CA ALA A 87 -4.09 -7.06 -15.44
C ALA A 87 -5.60 -7.39 -15.42
N ALA A 88 -6.30 -7.17 -16.54
CA ALA A 88 -7.73 -7.45 -16.66
C ALA A 88 -8.08 -8.95 -16.58
N ASN A 89 -7.11 -9.86 -16.78
CA ASN A 89 -7.33 -11.29 -16.60
C ASN A 89 -7.49 -11.69 -15.12
N GLY A 90 -7.13 -10.80 -14.19
CA GLY A 90 -7.26 -11.05 -12.75
C GLY A 90 -6.23 -12.01 -12.15
N ASP A 91 -5.35 -12.61 -12.99
CA ASP A 91 -4.28 -13.50 -12.56
C ASP A 91 -2.87 -12.95 -12.83
N PHE A 92 -2.72 -11.66 -13.17
CA PHE A 92 -1.41 -11.03 -13.31
C PHE A 92 -0.78 -10.75 -11.94
N ASN A 93 -0.11 -11.76 -11.39
CA ASN A 93 0.53 -11.73 -10.08
C ASN A 93 1.77 -12.65 -10.07
N MET A 94 2.62 -12.52 -9.05
CA MET A 94 3.86 -13.31 -8.96
C MET A 94 3.62 -14.82 -8.99
N ALA A 95 2.54 -15.33 -8.40
CA ALA A 95 2.26 -16.77 -8.44
C ALA A 95 2.03 -17.27 -9.88
N SER A 96 1.29 -16.52 -10.70
CA SER A 96 1.15 -16.83 -12.13
C SER A 96 2.47 -16.72 -12.90
N LEU A 97 3.31 -15.74 -12.56
CA LEU A 97 4.65 -15.63 -13.15
C LEU A 97 5.50 -16.85 -12.79
N GLU A 98 5.46 -17.30 -11.53
CA GLU A 98 6.16 -18.49 -11.06
C GLU A 98 5.70 -19.79 -11.74
N GLU A 99 4.47 -19.81 -12.25
CA GLU A 99 3.87 -20.88 -13.07
C GLU A 99 4.24 -20.79 -14.56
N GLY A 100 5.07 -19.82 -14.95
CA GLY A 100 5.52 -19.64 -16.34
C GLY A 100 4.60 -18.78 -17.20
N LYS A 101 3.65 -18.05 -16.61
CA LYS A 101 2.82 -17.10 -17.35
C LYS A 101 3.48 -15.72 -17.43
N TYR A 102 3.05 -14.92 -18.40
CA TYR A 102 3.46 -13.51 -18.52
C TYR A 102 4.99 -13.36 -18.57
N CYS A 103 5.58 -12.57 -17.67
CA CYS A 103 7.03 -12.39 -17.58
C CYS A 103 7.77 -13.70 -17.30
N GLY A 104 7.16 -14.59 -16.51
CA GLY A 104 7.75 -15.88 -16.14
C GLY A 104 7.84 -16.89 -17.26
N ALA A 105 7.25 -16.63 -18.43
CA ALA A 105 7.43 -17.45 -19.62
C ALA A 105 8.88 -17.43 -20.14
N CYS A 106 9.63 -16.37 -19.80
CA CYS A 106 11.05 -16.23 -20.13
C CYS A 106 11.91 -15.95 -18.88
N HIS A 107 11.37 -15.28 -17.86
CA HIS A 107 12.05 -15.10 -16.57
C HIS A 107 11.91 -16.35 -15.68
N ASP A 108 12.31 -17.49 -16.22
CA ASP A 108 12.19 -18.82 -15.63
C ASP A 108 13.47 -19.27 -14.88
N GLY A 109 14.60 -18.61 -15.15
CA GLY A 109 15.94 -18.99 -14.66
C GLY A 109 16.82 -19.67 -15.70
N ASP A 110 16.25 -20.04 -16.85
CA ASP A 110 16.93 -20.69 -17.98
C ASP A 110 17.06 -19.73 -19.16
N THR A 111 15.95 -19.10 -19.57
CA THR A 111 15.90 -18.15 -20.69
C THR A 111 16.36 -16.75 -20.28
N ALA A 112 15.99 -16.32 -19.07
CA ALA A 112 16.45 -15.09 -18.42
C ALA A 112 16.50 -15.30 -16.90
N PHE A 113 16.89 -14.27 -16.14
CA PHE A 113 16.88 -14.35 -14.67
C PHE A 113 15.49 -14.73 -14.14
N SER A 114 15.44 -15.53 -13.07
CA SER A 114 14.19 -16.10 -12.58
C SER A 114 13.35 -15.08 -11.82
N VAL A 115 12.02 -15.10 -12.02
CA VAL A 115 11.06 -14.37 -11.17
C VAL A 115 11.04 -14.86 -9.71
N LYS A 116 11.64 -16.02 -9.44
CA LYS A 116 11.78 -16.60 -8.09
C LYS A 116 13.07 -16.18 -7.40
N ASP A 117 14.00 -15.56 -8.14
CA ASP A 117 15.29 -15.19 -7.60
C ASP A 117 15.16 -13.95 -6.70
N PRO A 118 15.49 -14.07 -5.40
CA PRO A 118 15.34 -12.97 -4.44
C PRO A 118 16.14 -11.73 -4.85
N GLU A 119 17.35 -11.95 -5.35
CA GLU A 119 18.27 -10.86 -5.74
C GLU A 119 17.77 -10.10 -6.98
N SER A 120 16.97 -10.77 -7.82
CA SER A 120 16.42 -10.21 -9.05
C SER A 120 15.08 -9.48 -8.87
N CYS A 121 14.50 -9.47 -7.66
CA CYS A 121 13.22 -8.77 -7.42
C CYS A 121 13.30 -7.29 -7.78
N VAL A 122 14.43 -6.65 -7.47
CA VAL A 122 14.71 -5.24 -7.77
C VAL A 122 14.86 -4.95 -9.26
N SER A 123 15.09 -5.97 -10.09
CA SER A 123 15.25 -5.81 -11.54
C SER A 123 13.97 -5.32 -12.21
N CYS A 124 12.80 -5.67 -11.65
CA CYS A 124 11.49 -5.21 -12.12
C CYS A 124 10.85 -4.21 -11.14
N HIS A 125 10.95 -4.47 -9.84
CA HIS A 125 10.26 -3.66 -8.83
C HIS A 125 11.02 -2.37 -8.43
N GLY A 126 12.25 -2.20 -8.92
CA GLY A 126 13.08 -1.01 -8.71
C GLY A 126 13.55 -0.84 -7.25
N SER A 127 14.45 0.13 -7.04
CA SER A 127 14.98 0.49 -5.72
C SER A 127 13.94 1.22 -4.85
N ASP A 128 12.86 1.69 -5.45
CA ASP A 128 11.77 2.40 -4.80
C ASP A 128 10.69 1.46 -4.25
N MET A 129 10.87 0.14 -4.38
CA MET A 129 10.12 -0.87 -3.61
C MET A 129 10.55 -0.80 -2.13
N LYS A 130 10.24 0.32 -1.48
CA LYS A 130 10.43 0.47 -0.04
C LYS A 130 9.31 -0.28 0.64
N PRO A 131 9.60 -1.35 1.39
CA PRO A 131 8.57 -1.99 2.19
C PRO A 131 7.99 -0.95 3.17
N PRO A 132 6.70 -1.02 3.49
CA PRO A 132 6.15 -0.14 4.51
C PRO A 132 6.90 -0.38 5.81
N LYS A 133 7.48 0.67 6.40
CA LYS A 133 8.33 0.58 7.59
C LYS A 133 7.68 -0.23 8.71
N THR A 134 6.42 0.06 9.01
CA THR A 134 5.63 -0.67 10.01
C THR A 134 4.24 -0.99 9.46
N ILE A 135 3.81 -2.24 9.60
CA ILE A 135 2.46 -2.73 9.35
C ILE A 135 1.75 -2.91 10.68
N ILE A 136 0.48 -2.49 10.73
CA ILE A 136 -0.42 -2.78 11.85
C ILE A 136 -1.58 -3.63 11.33
N PHE A 137 -1.64 -4.88 11.77
CA PHE A 137 -2.81 -5.73 11.54
C PHE A 137 -3.91 -5.35 12.53
N SER A 138 -5.12 -5.21 12.00
CA SER A 138 -6.33 -4.87 12.74
C SER A 138 -7.28 -6.06 12.89
N GLU A 139 -7.14 -7.09 12.05
CA GLU A 139 -7.93 -8.32 12.10
C GLU A 139 -7.02 -9.58 12.13
N PRO A 140 -7.43 -10.68 12.78
CA PRO A 140 -8.64 -10.84 13.60
C PRO A 140 -8.50 -10.20 15.01
N VAL A 141 -7.32 -9.68 15.36
CA VAL A 141 -7.06 -9.01 16.65
C VAL A 141 -6.51 -7.62 16.39
N LYS A 142 -7.15 -6.62 16.99
CA LYS A 142 -6.77 -5.22 16.81
C LYS A 142 -5.35 -4.94 17.31
N ALA A 143 -4.56 -4.28 16.45
CA ALA A 143 -3.27 -3.71 16.74
C ALA A 143 -2.18 -4.76 17.05
N VAL A 144 -1.91 -5.61 16.05
CA VAL A 144 -0.68 -6.41 15.99
C VAL A 144 0.32 -5.68 15.10
N THR A 145 1.50 -5.36 15.63
CA THR A 145 2.54 -4.63 14.88
C THR A 145 3.57 -5.56 14.25
N PHE A 146 4.03 -5.20 13.05
CA PHE A 146 5.15 -5.80 12.36
C PHE A 146 6.03 -4.69 11.77
N ASN A 147 7.34 -4.77 11.94
CA ASN A 147 8.28 -3.75 11.47
C ASN A 147 9.19 -4.34 10.39
N HIS A 148 9.09 -3.88 9.15
CA HIS A 148 9.91 -4.37 8.04
C HIS A 148 11.37 -4.01 8.22
N GLU A 149 11.69 -2.76 8.58
CA GLU A 149 13.07 -2.27 8.77
C GLU A 149 13.86 -3.14 9.75
N LEU A 150 13.23 -3.53 10.87
CA LEU A 150 13.83 -4.45 11.83
C LEU A 150 14.17 -5.81 11.19
N HIS A 151 13.28 -6.35 10.35
CA HIS A 151 13.49 -7.67 9.76
C HIS A 151 14.45 -7.62 8.57
N THR A 152 14.36 -6.61 7.70
CA THR A 152 15.13 -6.56 6.46
C THR A 152 16.45 -5.80 6.62
N GLU A 153 16.47 -4.70 7.37
CA GLU A 153 17.68 -3.86 7.51
C GLU A 153 18.50 -4.28 8.73
N ASP A 154 17.88 -4.35 9.91
CA ASP A 154 18.61 -4.65 11.15
C ASP A 154 19.01 -6.13 11.25
N LEU A 155 18.11 -7.04 10.82
CA LEU A 155 18.34 -8.49 10.85
C LEU A 155 18.84 -9.05 9.50
N GLY A 156 18.78 -8.28 8.42
CA GLY A 156 19.28 -8.70 7.11
C GLY A 156 18.47 -9.84 6.47
N LEU A 157 17.17 -9.96 6.77
CA LEU A 157 16.34 -10.98 6.14
C LEU A 157 15.99 -10.57 4.70
N GLU A 158 16.22 -11.49 3.77
CA GLU A 158 15.87 -11.31 2.36
C GLU A 158 14.36 -11.28 2.16
N CYS A 159 13.88 -10.51 1.18
CA CYS A 159 12.45 -10.39 0.85
C CYS A 159 11.79 -11.75 0.63
N SER A 160 12.52 -12.68 0.01
CA SER A 160 12.08 -14.04 -0.31
C SER A 160 11.92 -14.95 0.91
N SER A 161 12.56 -14.61 2.03
CA SER A 161 12.42 -15.35 3.29
C SER A 161 10.98 -15.30 3.80
N CYS A 162 10.25 -14.23 3.45
CA CYS A 162 8.86 -14.02 3.80
C CYS A 162 7.92 -14.14 2.58
N HIS A 163 8.32 -13.58 1.44
CA HIS A 163 7.49 -13.46 0.25
C HIS A 163 7.86 -14.48 -0.84
N THR A 164 6.90 -15.03 -1.58
CA THR A 164 5.44 -14.92 -1.42
C THR A 164 4.87 -16.01 -0.50
N LYS A 165 5.73 -16.91 -0.01
CA LYS A 165 5.35 -18.17 0.64
C LYS A 165 4.66 -17.99 1.99
N LEU A 166 5.19 -17.12 2.86
CA LEU A 166 4.61 -16.88 4.20
C LEU A 166 3.62 -15.72 4.15
N PHE A 167 3.96 -14.67 3.42
CA PHE A 167 3.12 -13.49 3.21
C PHE A 167 3.10 -13.16 1.73
N LYS A 168 1.95 -12.72 1.22
CA LYS A 168 1.92 -12.09 -0.10
C LYS A 168 2.34 -10.64 0.01
N MET A 169 2.92 -10.08 -1.05
CA MET A 169 3.24 -8.65 -1.15
C MET A 169 1.97 -7.83 -1.43
N LYS A 170 0.95 -8.02 -0.59
CA LYS A 170 -0.35 -7.36 -0.67
C LYS A 170 -0.83 -7.10 0.76
N LEU A 171 -0.93 -5.82 1.12
CA LEU A 171 -1.46 -5.43 2.43
C LEU A 171 -2.87 -5.98 2.62
N GLY A 172 -3.16 -6.46 3.82
CA GLY A 172 -4.45 -7.07 4.16
C GLY A 172 -4.68 -8.49 3.63
N ASP A 173 -3.79 -9.09 2.81
CA ASP A 173 -4.01 -10.46 2.31
C ASP A 173 -4.03 -11.51 3.43
N ALA A 174 -3.19 -11.35 4.46
CA ALA A 174 -3.23 -12.21 5.64
C ALA A 174 -4.52 -12.00 6.46
N GLU A 175 -4.92 -10.74 6.67
CA GLU A 175 -6.14 -10.36 7.41
C GLU A 175 -7.42 -10.80 6.70
N SER A 176 -7.39 -10.90 5.37
CA SER A 176 -8.52 -11.36 4.56
C SER A 176 -8.86 -12.84 4.76
N ARG A 177 -8.00 -13.58 5.47
CA ARG A 177 -8.14 -15.01 5.79
C ARG A 177 -8.09 -15.23 7.30
N PRO A 178 -9.05 -14.70 8.09
CA PRO A 178 -8.99 -14.71 9.55
C PRO A 178 -9.01 -16.12 10.15
N GLU A 179 -9.53 -17.12 9.44
CA GLU A 179 -9.48 -18.53 9.83
C GLU A 179 -8.09 -19.18 9.65
N GLU A 180 -7.26 -18.63 8.75
CA GLU A 180 -5.89 -19.09 8.51
C GLU A 180 -4.89 -18.28 9.34
N PHE A 181 -5.07 -16.97 9.46
CA PHE A 181 -4.19 -16.06 10.18
C PHE A 181 -4.53 -16.02 11.67
N THR A 182 -4.22 -17.12 12.37
CA THR A 182 -4.52 -17.31 13.79
C THR A 182 -3.27 -17.69 14.58
N MET A 183 -3.26 -17.46 15.91
CA MET A 183 -2.17 -17.92 16.78
C MET A 183 -1.94 -19.44 16.67
N LYS A 184 -3.00 -20.23 16.48
CA LYS A 184 -2.87 -21.68 16.25
C LYS A 184 -2.06 -21.98 14.99
N ALA A 185 -2.25 -21.21 13.91
CA ALA A 185 -1.46 -21.34 12.70
C ALA A 185 0.00 -20.92 12.92
N LEU A 186 0.24 -19.86 13.70
CA LEU A 186 1.59 -19.45 14.10
C LEU A 186 2.31 -20.57 14.87
N TYR A 187 1.65 -21.17 15.86
CA TYR A 187 2.21 -22.31 16.60
C TYR A 187 2.47 -23.55 15.73
N ALA A 188 1.80 -23.64 14.58
CA ALA A 188 2.04 -24.67 13.58
C ALA A 188 3.09 -24.29 12.52
N GLY A 189 3.86 -23.22 12.75
CA GLY A 189 4.96 -22.79 11.87
C GLY A 189 4.51 -21.96 10.66
N LYS A 190 3.30 -21.37 10.67
CA LYS A 190 2.84 -20.48 9.60
C LYS A 190 3.03 -19.01 9.96
N TYR A 191 3.05 -18.14 8.95
CA TYR A 191 3.16 -16.68 9.12
C TYR A 191 4.36 -16.31 10.02
N CYS A 192 4.14 -15.50 11.06
CA CYS A 192 5.18 -15.09 12.01
C CYS A 192 5.83 -16.29 12.70
N GLY A 193 5.07 -17.34 12.96
CA GLY A 193 5.54 -18.53 13.67
C GLY A 193 6.44 -19.45 12.84
N ALA A 194 6.63 -19.17 11.56
CA ALA A 194 7.67 -19.85 10.77
C ALA A 194 9.07 -19.63 11.36
N CYS A 195 9.31 -18.44 11.93
CA CYS A 195 10.57 -18.08 12.60
C CYS A 195 10.37 -17.83 14.10
N HIS A 196 9.23 -17.27 14.54
CA HIS A 196 8.89 -17.11 15.96
C HIS A 196 8.40 -18.42 16.60
N ASN A 197 9.24 -19.44 16.52
CA ASN A 197 9.00 -20.83 16.91
C ASN A 197 9.73 -21.23 18.21
N GLY A 198 10.62 -20.38 18.72
CA GLY A 198 11.45 -20.65 19.91
C GLY A 198 12.88 -21.10 19.58
N ASP A 199 13.14 -21.42 18.32
CA ASP A 199 14.45 -21.86 17.82
C ASP A 199 15.13 -20.74 17.00
N ASP A 200 14.49 -20.24 15.94
CA ASP A 200 15.06 -19.19 15.07
C ASP A 200 14.91 -17.79 15.69
N ALA A 201 13.75 -17.56 16.33
CA ALA A 201 13.45 -16.37 17.11
C ALA A 201 12.61 -16.74 18.34
N PHE A 202 12.33 -15.77 19.21
CA PHE A 202 11.50 -16.01 20.39
C PHE A 202 10.13 -16.61 20.00
N ALA A 203 9.65 -17.56 20.79
CA ALA A 203 8.40 -18.27 20.48
C ALA A 203 7.18 -17.36 20.61
N SER A 204 6.24 -17.50 19.66
CA SER A 204 5.02 -16.68 19.55
C SER A 204 4.06 -16.82 20.75
N ASP A 205 4.24 -17.82 21.61
CA ASP A 205 3.45 -18.08 22.82
C ASP A 205 4.08 -17.52 24.10
N THR A 206 5.25 -16.90 24.02
CA THR A 206 5.99 -16.41 25.22
C THR A 206 5.94 -14.90 25.43
N LYS A 207 5.88 -14.10 24.35
CA LYS A 207 6.05 -12.63 24.41
C LYS A 207 4.92 -11.88 23.69
N CYS A 208 3.68 -12.08 24.15
CA CYS A 208 2.49 -11.55 23.48
C CYS A 208 2.55 -10.03 23.21
N THR A 209 3.05 -9.25 24.18
CA THR A 209 3.08 -7.77 24.11
C THR A 209 4.14 -7.22 23.17
N THR A 210 5.04 -8.06 22.63
CA THR A 210 5.99 -7.63 21.59
C THR A 210 5.28 -7.33 20.28
N CYS A 211 4.22 -8.06 19.96
CA CYS A 211 3.44 -7.86 18.74
C CYS A 211 2.07 -7.25 19.04
N HIS A 212 1.38 -7.72 20.08
CA HIS A 212 0.06 -7.21 20.47
C HIS A 212 0.19 -5.94 21.31
N ILE A 213 0.16 -4.78 20.66
CA ILE A 213 0.25 -3.48 21.33
C ILE A 213 -1.11 -3.03 21.92
N GLY A 214 -2.20 -3.67 21.49
CA GLY A 214 -3.56 -3.42 21.95
C GLY A 214 -4.06 -2.01 21.62
N VAL A 215 -5.30 -1.71 22.03
CA VAL A 215 -5.95 -0.41 21.74
C VAL A 215 -5.16 0.78 22.29
N LYS A 216 -4.63 0.66 23.52
CA LYS A 216 -3.82 1.72 24.13
C LYS A 216 -2.48 1.93 23.41
N GLY A 217 -1.84 0.85 22.94
CA GLY A 217 -0.61 0.96 22.16
C GLY A 217 -0.87 1.59 20.79
N PHE A 218 -1.98 1.22 20.16
CA PHE A 218 -2.44 1.82 18.92
C PHE A 218 -2.71 3.33 19.08
N GLU A 219 -3.46 3.74 20.11
CA GLU A 219 -3.76 5.14 20.41
C GLU A 219 -2.49 5.95 20.71
N ARG A 220 -1.48 5.38 21.39
CA ARG A 220 -0.21 6.08 21.60
C ARG A 220 0.56 6.32 20.29
N LEU A 221 0.48 5.39 19.34
CA LEU A 221 1.19 5.49 18.07
C LEU A 221 0.44 6.36 17.04
N PHE A 222 -0.89 6.31 17.02
CA PHE A 222 -1.72 6.86 15.95
C PHE A 222 -2.90 7.74 16.42
N GLY A 223 -3.10 7.91 17.73
CA GLY A 223 -4.15 8.75 18.29
C GLY A 223 -3.88 10.25 18.05
N SER A 224 -4.95 11.04 17.99
CA SER A 224 -4.87 12.50 17.91
C SER A 224 -4.19 13.07 19.16
N GLU A 225 -3.61 14.27 19.05
CA GLU A 225 -2.92 14.94 20.18
C GLU A 225 -3.81 15.07 21.43
N GLU A 226 -5.14 15.16 21.29
CA GLU A 226 -6.08 15.16 22.43
C GLU A 226 -6.11 13.83 23.20
N SER A 227 -5.91 12.69 22.52
CA SER A 227 -5.90 11.35 23.15
C SER A 227 -4.59 11.00 23.87
N LYS A 228 -3.51 11.76 23.61
CA LYS A 228 -2.20 11.53 24.22
C LYS A 228 -2.07 12.12 25.65
N VAL A 229 -3.04 12.92 26.10
CA VAL A 229 -2.98 13.66 27.37
C VAL A 229 -3.52 12.84 28.58
N GLU A 230 -4.39 11.85 28.36
CA GLU A 230 -5.06 11.15 29.48
C GLU A 230 -4.30 9.93 30.05
N GLY A 231 -3.12 9.58 29.52
CA GLY A 231 -2.41 8.35 29.89
C GLY A 231 -1.27 8.47 30.91
N GLY A 232 -1.13 9.63 31.56
CA GLY A 232 0.10 10.04 32.26
C GLY A 232 0.06 10.01 33.79
N GLU A 233 -0.57 9.05 34.44
CA GLU A 233 -0.32 8.75 35.87
C GLU A 233 -0.40 7.24 36.09
N HIS A 234 0.72 6.62 36.49
CA HIS A 234 0.89 5.54 37.48
C HIS A 234 2.32 4.98 37.42
#